data_AF-A0A1J4XBI9-F1
#
_entry.id   AF-A0A1J4XBI9-F1
#
_cell.length_a   1.000
_cell.length_b   1.000
_cell.length_c   1.000
_cell.angle_alpha   90.00
_cell.angle_beta   90.00
_cell.angle_gamma   90.00
#
_symmetry.space_group_name_H-M   'P 1'
#
loop_
_entity.id
_entity.type
_entity.pdbx_description
1 polymer ?
#
loop_
_entity_poly.entity_id
_entity_poly.type
_entity_poly.pdbx_seq_one_letter_code
_entity_poly.pdbx_strand_id
1 'polypeptide(L)'
;MNLSLYSVWIGAENLEVALPRRLFGVIPFTRPVAMGLHAVVKVAAVDPRQAAEVARETLVADFARIPRNRPEDWTIQVRELRRDGAAPPTIRSPGSLGDDWAAAWYPMDDPKAKRNRETVVRRRLWEGGQTV
;
A
#
# COMPACT_ATOMS: atom_id res chain seq x y z
N MET A 1 -1.74 28.30 0.69
CA MET A 1 -2.01 27.07 1.45
C MET A 1 -0.68 26.35 1.59
N ASN A 2 -0.16 26.12 2.80
CA ASN A 2 1.16 25.51 2.98
C ASN A 2 1.01 24.00 3.05
N LEU A 3 1.61 23.30 2.08
CA LEU A 3 1.62 21.84 2.04
C LEU A 3 2.78 21.31 2.87
N SER A 4 2.55 20.15 3.49
CA SER A 4 3.58 19.36 4.18
C SER A 4 3.70 18.00 3.50
N LEU A 5 4.90 17.44 3.58
CA LEU A 5 5.16 16.06 3.18
C LEU A 5 4.80 15.13 4.33
N TYR A 6 4.10 14.06 3.98
CA TYR A 6 3.77 12.97 4.90
C TYR A 6 4.16 11.65 4.27
N SER A 7 4.73 10.77 5.10
CA SER A 7 4.82 9.35 4.80
C SER A 7 3.66 8.65 5.51
N VAL A 8 2.86 7.89 4.76
CA VAL A 8 1.68 7.18 5.26
C VAL A 8 1.85 5.70 5.03
N TRP A 9 1.92 4.92 6.11
CA TRP A 9 1.91 3.46 6.04
C TRP A 9 0.47 2.97 6.05
N ILE A 10 0.04 2.34 4.96
CA ILE A 10 -1.26 1.70 4.82
C ILE A 10 -1.13 0.18 4.81
N GLY A 11 -2.04 -0.48 5.52
CA GLY A 11 -2.37 -1.89 5.32
C GLY A 11 -3.72 -2.01 4.63
N ALA A 12 -3.81 -2.92 3.66
CA ALA A 12 -5.09 -3.31 3.06
C ALA A 12 -5.24 -4.84 3.17
N GLU A 13 -6.41 -5.32 3.56
CA GLU A 13 -6.75 -6.73 3.69
C GLU A 13 -8.06 -7.06 2.99
N ASN A 14 -8.35 -8.36 2.84
CA ASN A 14 -9.49 -8.91 2.10
C ASN A 14 -9.47 -8.57 0.60
N LEU A 15 -8.28 -8.50 -0.01
CA LEU A 15 -8.14 -8.35 -1.46
C LEU A 15 -8.27 -9.73 -2.12
N GLU A 16 -9.36 -9.99 -2.83
CA GLU A 16 -9.57 -11.29 -3.48
C GLU A 16 -8.79 -11.36 -4.81
N VAL A 17 -7.62 -11.99 -4.79
CA VAL A 17 -6.75 -12.09 -5.97
C VAL A 17 -6.83 -13.48 -6.57
N ALA A 18 -6.90 -13.53 -7.90
CA ALA A 18 -6.86 -14.78 -8.65
C ALA A 18 -5.42 -15.18 -8.94
N LEU A 19 -4.90 -16.17 -8.22
CA LEU A 19 -3.55 -16.66 -8.47
C LEU A 19 -3.57 -17.85 -9.43
N PRO A 20 -2.70 -17.87 -10.45
CA PRO A 20 -2.58 -19.02 -11.32
C PRO A 20 -1.99 -20.19 -10.54
N ARG A 21 -2.64 -21.35 -10.60
CA ARG A 21 -2.11 -22.60 -10.08
C ARG A 21 -2.01 -23.60 -11.22
N ARG A 22 -0.92 -24.35 -11.24
CA ARG A 22 -0.73 -25.47 -12.18
C ARG A 22 -1.18 -26.75 -11.49
N LEU A 23 -2.19 -27.44 -12.02
CA LEU A 23 -2.48 -28.82 -11.64
C LEU A 23 -1.81 -29.71 -12.69
N PHE A 24 -1.02 -30.68 -12.22
CA PHE A 24 -0.38 -31.69 -13.07
C PHE A 24 0.39 -31.14 -14.28
N GLY A 25 0.92 -29.90 -14.20
CA GLY A 25 1.77 -29.32 -15.24
C GLY A 25 1.08 -28.85 -16.52
N VAL A 26 -0.23 -29.07 -16.73
CA VAL A 26 -0.87 -28.83 -18.05
C VAL A 26 -2.12 -27.93 -17.99
N ILE A 27 -2.86 -27.86 -16.88
CA ILE A 27 -4.11 -27.09 -16.82
C ILE A 27 -3.93 -25.83 -15.95
N PRO A 28 -3.97 -24.61 -16.54
CA PRO A 28 -3.99 -23.38 -15.76
C PRO A 28 -5.40 -23.20 -15.17
N PHE A 29 -5.52 -23.29 -13.85
CA PHE A 29 -6.74 -22.90 -13.15
C PHE A 29 -6.42 -21.80 -12.15
N THR A 30 -7.31 -20.82 -12.03
CA THR A 30 -7.17 -19.73 -11.06
C THR A 30 -7.92 -20.09 -9.79
N ARG A 31 -7.27 -19.95 -8.64
CA ARG A 31 -7.95 -20.02 -7.33
C ARG A 31 -8.08 -18.60 -6.76
N PRO A 32 -9.25 -18.21 -6.24
CA PRO A 32 -9.35 -16.99 -5.44
C PRO A 32 -8.60 -17.17 -4.12
N VAL A 33 -7.75 -16.19 -3.80
CA VAL A 33 -6.97 -16.15 -2.56
C VAL A 33 -7.19 -14.79 -1.92
N ALA A 34 -7.55 -14.79 -0.63
CA ALA A 34 -7.60 -13.57 0.15
C ALA A 34 -6.16 -13.10 0.44
N MET A 35 -5.83 -11.94 -0.10
CA MET A 35 -4.53 -11.31 0.05
C MET A 35 -4.64 -10.08 0.95
N GLY A 36 -3.52 -9.74 1.58
CA GLY A 36 -3.29 -8.44 2.17
C GLY A 36 -2.02 -7.82 1.59
N LEU A 37 -1.84 -6.53 1.84
CA LEU A 37 -0.62 -5.81 1.50
C LEU A 37 -0.28 -4.74 2.53
N HIS A 38 1.00 -4.44 2.61
CA HIS A 38 1.53 -3.27 3.32
C HIS A 38 2.20 -2.33 2.33
N ALA A 39 2.01 -1.04 2.50
CA ALA A 39 2.55 -0.02 1.61
C ALA A 39 2.88 1.27 2.34
N VAL A 40 3.85 2.02 1.82
CA VAL A 40 4.16 3.37 2.29
C VAL A 40 4.02 4.33 1.12
N VAL A 41 3.12 5.31 1.24
CA VAL A 41 2.87 6.34 0.23
C VAL A 41 3.40 7.67 0.76
N LYS A 42 4.15 8.40 -0.07
CA LYS A 42 4.54 9.78 0.22
C LYS A 42 3.53 10.73 -0.40
N VAL A 43 2.95 11.59 0.42
CA VAL A 43 1.89 12.51 0.01
C VAL A 43 2.23 13.94 0.42
N ALA A 44 1.86 14.89 -0.44
CA ALA A 44 1.72 16.28 -0.03
C ALA A 44 0.28 16.52 0.42
N ALA A 45 0.10 17.12 1.59
CA ALA A 45 -1.21 17.45 2.13
C ALA A 45 -1.13 18.66 3.06
N VAL A 46 -2.28 19.27 3.34
CA VAL A 46 -2.41 20.39 4.29
C VAL A 46 -2.29 19.89 5.73
N ASP A 47 -2.86 18.71 6.00
CA ASP A 47 -2.93 18.12 7.32
C ASP A 47 -2.86 16.57 7.28
N PRO A 48 -2.70 15.90 8.42
CA PRO A 48 -2.62 14.44 8.49
C PRO A 48 -3.86 13.70 7.98
N ARG A 49 -5.05 14.29 8.09
CA ARG A 49 -6.29 13.64 7.65
C ARG A 49 -6.34 13.61 6.12
N GLN A 50 -6.06 14.74 5.48
CA GLN A 50 -5.97 14.80 4.01
C GLN A 50 -4.85 13.87 3.50
N ALA A 51 -3.72 13.77 4.20
CA ALA A 51 -2.66 12.82 3.85
C ALA A 51 -3.17 11.36 3.85
N ALA A 52 -3.92 10.97 4.88
CA ALA A 52 -4.52 9.65 4.98
C ALA A 52 -5.55 9.37 3.87
N GLU A 53 -6.39 10.35 3.54
CA GLU A 53 -7.39 10.25 2.46
C GLU A 53 -6.70 10.09 1.10
N VAL A 54 -5.76 10.97 0.77
CA VAL A 54 -4.98 10.90 -0.49
C VAL A 54 -4.24 9.57 -0.63
N ALA A 55 -3.63 9.08 0.45
CA ALA A 55 -2.90 7.81 0.40
C ALA A 55 -3.84 6.60 0.20
N ARG A 56 -5.05 6.61 0.77
CA ARG A 56 -6.07 5.59 0.51
C ARG A 56 -6.56 5.64 -0.94
N GLU A 57 -6.86 6.83 -1.46
CA GLU A 57 -7.29 7.03 -2.85
C GLU A 57 -6.23 6.55 -3.83
N THR A 58 -4.95 6.88 -3.56
CA THR A 58 -3.81 6.41 -4.37
C THR A 58 -3.73 4.89 -4.39
N LEU A 59 -3.88 4.24 -3.22
CA LEU A 59 -3.87 2.77 -3.13
C LEU A 59 -5.00 2.13 -3.93
N VAL A 60 -6.21 2.70 -3.86
CA VAL A 60 -7.35 2.21 -4.63
C VAL A 60 -7.14 2.42 -6.12
N ALA A 61 -6.70 3.62 -6.55
CA ALA A 61 -6.46 3.94 -7.95
C ALA A 61 -5.45 2.97 -8.60
N ASP A 62 -4.36 2.67 -7.90
CA ASP A 62 -3.28 1.84 -8.45
C ASP A 62 -3.60 0.33 -8.43
N PHE A 63 -4.36 -0.13 -7.44
CA PHE A 63 -4.59 -1.56 -7.23
C PHE A 63 -6.01 -2.05 -7.50
N ALA A 64 -7.02 -1.22 -7.72
CA ALA A 64 -8.41 -1.67 -7.96
C ALA A 64 -8.56 -2.66 -9.12
N ARG A 65 -7.61 -2.68 -10.06
CA ARG A 65 -7.58 -3.60 -11.20
C ARG A 65 -7.06 -5.01 -10.88
N ILE A 66 -6.43 -5.24 -9.71
CA ILE A 66 -5.81 -6.53 -9.36
C ILE A 66 -6.79 -7.45 -8.64
N PRO A 67 -7.45 -7.04 -7.54
CA PRO A 67 -8.45 -7.87 -6.88
C PRO A 67 -9.73 -7.95 -7.71
N ARG A 68 -10.48 -9.03 -7.51
CA ARG A 68 -11.79 -9.26 -8.15
C ARG A 68 -12.93 -8.56 -7.42
N ASN A 69 -12.80 -8.40 -6.11
CA ASN A 69 -13.77 -7.72 -5.28
C ASN A 69 -13.54 -6.21 -5.29
N ARG A 70 -14.60 -5.46 -4.96
CA ARG A 70 -14.55 -4.00 -5.10
C ARG A 70 -13.79 -3.36 -3.94
N PRO A 71 -13.23 -2.16 -4.12
CA PRO A 71 -12.52 -1.45 -3.05
C PRO A 71 -13.33 -1.27 -1.76
N GLU A 72 -14.67 -1.21 -1.83
CA GLU A 72 -15.53 -1.09 -0.65
C GLU A 72 -15.51 -2.35 0.24
N ASP A 73 -15.13 -3.51 -0.33
CA ASP A 73 -15.00 -4.77 0.40
C ASP A 73 -13.63 -4.91 1.08
N TRP A 74 -12.70 -3.99 0.82
CA TRP A 74 -11.34 -4.04 1.36
C TRP A 74 -11.28 -3.42 2.76
N THR A 75 -10.50 -4.03 3.65
CA THR A 75 -10.21 -3.44 4.95
C THR A 75 -8.94 -2.59 4.85
N ILE A 76 -9.10 -1.29 4.62
CA ILE A 76 -7.98 -0.34 4.49
C ILE A 76 -7.76 0.43 5.80
N GLN A 77 -6.55 0.31 6.36
CA GLN A 77 -6.16 0.94 7.62
C GLN A 77 -4.86 1.72 7.46
N VAL A 78 -4.86 2.97 7.92
CA VAL A 78 -3.62 3.71 8.16
C VAL A 78 -3.01 3.17 9.44
N ARG A 79 -1.83 2.57 9.32
CA ARG A 79 -1.09 1.95 10.42
C ARG A 79 -0.28 3.00 11.17
N GLU A 80 0.50 3.77 10.42
CA GLU A 80 1.33 4.85 10.92
C GLU A 80 1.33 6.00 9.91
N LEU A 81 1.49 7.21 10.43
CA LEU A 81 1.59 8.43 9.65
C LEU A 81 2.60 9.34 10.32
N ARG A 82 3.54 9.88 9.53
CA ARG A 82 4.49 10.88 10.02
C ARG A 82 4.59 12.06 9.07
N ARG A 83 4.86 13.23 9.65
CA ARG A 83 5.19 14.44 8.89
C ARG A 83 6.69 14.46 8.63
N ASP A 84 7.07 14.49 7.36
CA ASP A 84 8.48 14.51 6.95
C ASP A 84 9.02 15.94 6.81
N GLY A 85 8.15 16.94 6.69
CA GLY A 85 8.54 18.36 6.62
C GLY A 85 7.60 19.21 5.79
N ALA A 86 8.05 20.41 5.42
CA ALA A 86 7.34 21.25 4.46
C ALA A 86 7.50 20.69 3.04
N ALA A 87 6.45 20.77 2.23
CA ALA A 87 6.54 20.43 0.81
C ALA A 87 7.37 21.50 0.06
N PRO A 88 8.27 21.09 -0.86
CA PRO A 88 8.95 22.00 -1.77
C PRO A 88 7.95 22.90 -2.55
N PRO A 89 8.32 24.15 -2.90
CA PRO A 89 7.46 25.07 -3.64
C PRO A 89 7.02 24.58 -5.03
N THR A 90 7.69 23.57 -5.57
CA THR A 90 7.34 22.92 -6.84
C THR A 90 6.06 22.10 -6.73
N ILE A 91 5.71 21.62 -5.53
CA ILE A 91 4.46 20.90 -5.26
C ILE A 91 3.39 21.93 -4.92
N ARG A 92 2.48 22.17 -5.86
CA ARG A 92 1.47 23.22 -5.75
C ARG A 92 0.11 22.73 -5.26
N SER A 93 -0.12 21.41 -5.29
CA SER A 93 -1.38 20.78 -4.93
C SER A 93 -1.17 19.55 -4.05
N PRO A 94 -2.12 19.20 -3.17
CA PRO A 94 -2.13 17.92 -2.48
C PRO A 94 -2.12 16.75 -3.47
N GLY A 95 -1.50 15.64 -3.09
CA GLY A 95 -1.42 14.44 -3.93
C GLY A 95 -0.30 13.49 -3.54
N SER A 96 -0.32 12.29 -4.09
CA SER A 96 0.82 11.37 -4.04
C SER A 96 2.00 11.97 -4.82
N LEU A 97 3.22 11.73 -4.33
CA LEU A 97 4.44 12.34 -4.85
C LEU A 97 5.35 11.38 -5.61
N GLY A 98 4.92 10.14 -5.81
CA GLY A 98 5.67 9.18 -6.62
C GLY A 98 4.77 8.05 -7.10
N ASP A 99 5.06 7.62 -8.33
CA ASP A 99 4.42 6.46 -8.97
C ASP A 99 5.14 5.14 -8.60
N ASP A 100 6.31 5.25 -7.96
CA ASP A 100 7.26 4.15 -7.74
C ASP A 100 7.12 3.50 -6.35
N TRP A 101 5.99 3.71 -5.68
CA TRP A 101 5.80 3.18 -4.34
C TRP A 101 5.53 1.66 -4.39
N ALA A 102 6.17 0.92 -3.48
CA ALA A 102 6.10 -0.53 -3.46
C ALA A 102 5.10 -1.04 -2.42
N ALA A 103 4.30 -2.03 -2.80
CA ALA A 103 3.43 -2.78 -1.90
C ALA A 103 3.99 -4.20 -1.66
N ALA A 104 4.03 -4.61 -0.39
CA ALA A 104 4.45 -5.93 0.03
C ALA A 104 3.23 -6.83 0.27
N TRP A 105 2.93 -7.68 -0.71
CA TRP A 105 1.78 -8.58 -0.68
C TRP A 105 2.03 -9.86 0.12
N TYR A 106 0.99 -10.33 0.80
CA TYR A 106 0.97 -11.59 1.54
C TYR A 106 -0.39 -12.30 1.42
N PRO A 107 -0.41 -13.63 1.41
CA PRO A 107 -1.65 -14.38 1.55
C PRO A 107 -2.13 -14.32 3.01
N MET A 108 -3.43 -14.12 3.23
CA MET A 108 -3.98 -13.91 4.58
C MET A 108 -4.06 -15.18 5.42
N ASP A 109 -4.03 -16.35 4.79
CA ASP A 109 -3.97 -17.66 5.45
C ASP A 109 -2.55 -18.02 5.94
N ASP A 110 -1.54 -17.17 5.68
CA ASP A 110 -0.18 -17.31 6.19
C ASP A 110 0.21 -16.14 7.12
N PRO A 111 0.01 -16.30 8.45
CA PRO A 111 0.41 -15.30 9.44
C PRO A 111 1.93 -15.01 9.44
N LYS A 112 2.76 -15.96 9.03
CA LYS A 112 4.22 -15.77 8.95
C LYS A 112 4.55 -14.88 7.75
N ALA A 113 3.88 -15.06 6.62
CA ALA A 113 4.02 -14.17 5.47
C ALA A 113 3.61 -12.74 5.83
N LYS A 114 2.46 -12.54 6.51
CA LYS A 114 2.03 -11.23 7.00
C LYS A 114 3.11 -10.52 7.83
N ARG A 115 3.60 -11.18 8.89
CA ARG A 115 4.66 -10.61 9.75
C ARG A 115 5.95 -10.32 9.01
N ASN A 116 6.35 -11.19 8.08
CA ASN A 116 7.54 -10.99 7.26
C ASN A 116 7.38 -9.75 6.37
N ARG A 117 6.26 -9.62 5.66
CA ARG A 117 6.00 -8.45 4.81
C ARG A 117 5.91 -7.16 5.61
N GLU A 118 5.29 -7.18 6.78
CA GLU A 118 5.30 -6.05 7.70
C GLU A 118 6.72 -5.64 8.08
N THR A 119 7.59 -6.61 8.43
CA THR A 119 9.00 -6.35 8.76
C THR A 119 9.77 -5.76 7.59
N VAL A 120 9.54 -6.27 6.37
CA VAL A 120 10.18 -5.76 5.15
C VAL A 120 9.76 -4.32 4.89
N VAL A 121 8.46 -4.01 4.96
CA VAL A 121 7.96 -2.64 4.74
C VAL A 121 8.49 -1.70 5.81
N ARG A 122 8.48 -2.12 7.07
CA ARG A 122 9.04 -1.32 8.17
C ARG A 122 10.49 -0.93 7.92
N ARG A 123 11.35 -1.93 7.69
CA ARG A 123 12.80 -1.70 7.55
C ARG A 123 13.17 -0.98 6.26
N ARG A 124 12.52 -1.32 5.14
CA ARG A 124 12.94 -0.83 3.83
C ARG A 124 12.25 0.47 3.42
N LEU A 125 10.96 0.59 3.73
CA LEU A 125 10.12 1.68 3.21
C LEU A 125 9.80 2.72 4.29
N TRP A 126 9.65 2.29 5.56
CA TRP A 126 9.26 3.19 6.64
C TRP A 126 10.47 3.83 7.35
N GLU A 127 11.38 3.03 7.89
CA GLU A 127 12.55 3.50 8.66
C GLU A 127 13.61 4.17 7.78
N GLY A 128 13.51 4.00 6.46
CA GLY A 128 14.56 4.35 5.50
C GLY A 128 15.57 3.22 5.45
N GLY A 129 15.64 2.52 4.31
CA GLY A 129 16.57 1.40 4.16
C GLY A 129 17.97 1.80 4.56
N GLN A 130 18.50 1.20 5.64
CA GLN A 130 19.94 1.07 5.79
C GLN A 130 20.41 0.27 4.58
N THR A 131 21.00 0.97 3.60
CA THR A 131 21.98 0.35 2.73
C THR A 131 23.02 -0.32 3.63
N VAL A 132 23.21 -1.61 3.38
CA VAL A 132 24.32 -2.42 3.89
C VAL A 132 25.64 -1.71 3.59
#